data_AF-A0A528AID0-F1
#
_entry.id   AF-A0A528AID0-F1
#
_cell.length_a   1.000
_cell.length_b   1.000
_cell.length_c   1.000
_cell.angle_alpha   90.00
_cell.angle_beta   90.00
_cell.angle_gamma   90.00
#
_symmetry.space_group_name_H-M   'P 1'
#
loop_
_entity.id
_entity.type
_entity.pdbx_description
1 polymer ?
#
loop_
_entity_poly.entity_id
_entity_poly.type
_entity_poly.pdbx_seq_one_letter_code
_entity_poly.pdbx_strand_id
1 'polypeptide(L)' 'IVLLERKQLTSGTTWHAAGLIGQLRGSQNMTRLAKYSADLYVKLEAETDVGTGMRQVGSITVALTEERKHEI' A
#
# COMPACT_ATOMS: atom_id res chain seq x y z
N ILE A 1 -4.03 -3.77 -25.02
CA ILE A 1 -2.87 -3.30 -24.22
C ILE A 1 -1.85 -4.43 -24.21
N VAL A 2 -0.54 -4.14 -24.32
CA VAL A 2 0.55 -5.13 -24.23
C VAL A 2 1.48 -4.73 -23.08
N LEU A 3 1.87 -5.70 -22.23
CA LEU A 3 2.83 -5.52 -21.14
C LEU A 3 4.11 -6.29 -21.45
N LEU A 4 5.26 -5.63 -21.37
CA LEU A 4 6.58 -6.24 -21.56
C LEU A 4 7.29 -6.35 -20.21
N GLU A 5 7.69 -7.57 -19.84
CA GLU A 5 8.46 -7.88 -18.63
C GLU A 5 9.76 -8.58 -19.07
N ARG A 6 10.89 -8.19 -18.46
CA ARG A 6 12.21 -8.73 -18.81
C ARG A 6 12.35 -10.21 -18.43
N LYS A 7 11.76 -10.62 -17.30
CA LYS A 7 11.83 -12.00 -16.79
C LYS A 7 10.44 -12.51 -16.41
N GLN A 8 10.13 -12.51 -15.12
CA GLN A 8 8.87 -13.00 -14.56
C GLN A 8 8.21 -11.85 -13.82
N LEU A 9 6.87 -11.79 -13.87
CA LEU A 9 6.11 -10.85 -13.05
C LEU A 9 6.56 -10.96 -11.60
N THR A 10 6.56 -9.81 -10.91
CA THR A 10 7.01 -9.63 -9.52
C THR A 10 8.51 -9.82 -9.24
N SER A 11 9.33 -10.26 -10.22
CA SER A 11 10.76 -10.58 -10.00
C SER A 11 11.68 -9.39 -9.70
N GLY A 12 11.15 -8.16 -9.74
CA GLY A 12 11.83 -6.94 -9.27
C GLY A 12 11.74 -6.76 -7.75
N THR A 13 11.40 -5.56 -7.28
CA THR A 13 11.27 -5.29 -5.83
C THR A 13 9.95 -5.78 -5.22
N THR A 14 8.98 -6.14 -6.05
CA THR A 14 7.64 -6.55 -5.61
C THR A 14 7.66 -7.81 -4.75
N TRP A 15 8.40 -8.85 -5.14
CA TRP A 15 8.37 -10.13 -4.44
C TRP A 15 8.88 -10.05 -2.98
N HIS A 16 9.81 -9.14 -2.71
CA HIS A 16 10.45 -9.00 -1.40
C HIS A 16 9.91 -7.80 -0.60
N ALA A 17 8.79 -7.20 -1.03
CA ALA A 17 8.16 -6.13 -0.26
C ALA A 17 7.55 -6.70 1.02
N ALA A 18 7.68 -5.98 2.14
CA ALA A 18 7.08 -6.37 3.42
C ALA A 18 5.54 -6.29 3.44
N GLY A 19 4.93 -5.70 2.41
CA GLY A 19 3.46 -5.63 2.26
C GLY A 19 2.76 -4.60 3.14
N LEU A 20 3.47 -3.63 3.72
CA LEU A 20 2.86 -2.58 4.54
C LEU A 20 2.08 -1.57 3.68
N ILE A 21 0.80 -1.39 3.99
CA ILE A 21 -0.10 -0.48 3.27
C ILE A 21 -0.65 0.58 4.24
N GLY A 22 0.13 1.62 4.51
CA GLY A 22 -0.34 2.82 5.23
C GLY A 22 -1.07 3.78 4.28
N GLN A 23 -2.06 4.54 4.76
CA GLN A 23 -2.84 5.46 3.91
C GLN A 23 -2.35 6.91 3.93
N LEU A 24 -1.80 7.39 5.05
CA LEU A 24 -1.34 8.78 5.16
C LEU A 24 0.00 8.99 4.44
N ARG A 25 0.11 10.10 3.72
CA ARG A 25 1.32 10.52 2.99
C ARG A 25 1.53 12.01 3.16
N GLY A 26 2.76 12.49 2.91
CA GLY A 26 3.12 13.91 3.04
C GLY A 26 2.39 14.89 2.10
N SER A 27 1.52 14.40 1.21
CA SER A 27 0.65 15.25 0.40
C SER A 27 -0.76 14.66 0.28
N GLN A 28 -1.74 15.53 0.03
CA GLN A 28 -3.13 15.14 -0.13
C GLN A 28 -3.33 14.19 -1.33
N ASN A 29 -2.65 14.42 -2.44
CA ASN A 29 -2.74 13.58 -3.63
C ASN A 29 -2.17 12.19 -3.39
N MET A 30 -1.03 12.10 -2.70
CA MET A 30 -0.44 10.81 -2.35
C MET A 30 -1.31 10.04 -1.34
N THR A 31 -1.98 10.75 -0.42
CA THR A 31 -2.94 10.15 0.51
C THR A 31 -4.16 9.60 -0.23
N ARG A 32 -4.71 10.34 -1.21
CA ARG A 32 -5.80 9.84 -2.07
C ARG A 32 -5.40 8.58 -2.83
N LEU A 33 -4.19 8.56 -3.40
CA LEU A 33 -3.67 7.40 -4.12
C LEU A 33 -3.51 6.18 -3.20
N ALA A 34 -2.90 6.35 -2.03
CA ALA A 34 -2.72 5.27 -1.07
C ALA A 34 -4.07 4.73 -0.55
N LYS A 35 -5.05 5.61 -0.31
CA LYS A 35 -6.42 5.22 0.04
C LYS A 35 -7.06 4.39 -1.07
N TYR A 36 -6.98 4.85 -2.32
CA TYR A 36 -7.49 4.11 -3.46
C TYR A 36 -6.87 2.70 -3.57
N SER A 37 -5.55 2.59 -3.44
CA SER A 37 -4.88 1.28 -3.46
C SER A 37 -5.37 0.36 -2.34
N ALA A 38 -5.53 0.87 -1.12
CA ALA A 38 -6.04 0.09 0.00
C ALA A 38 -7.48 -0.39 -0.25
N ASP A 39 -8.35 0.49 -0.76
CA ASP A 39 -9.74 0.15 -1.09
C ASP A 39 -9.83 -0.86 -2.24
N LEU A 40 -8.93 -0.78 -3.22
CA LEU A 40 -8.85 -1.72 -4.34
C LEU A 40 -8.45 -3.11 -3.88
N TYR A 41 -7.39 -3.24 -3.06
CA TYR A 41 -6.90 -4.56 -2.61
C TYR A 41 -7.94 -5.37 -1.83
N VAL A 42 -8.89 -4.70 -1.19
CA VAL A 42 -9.99 -5.34 -0.46
C VAL A 42 -11.06 -5.88 -1.41
N LYS A 43 -11.24 -5.25 -2.57
CA LYS A 43 -12.26 -5.61 -3.56
C LYS A 43 -11.77 -6.62 -4.59
N LEU A 44 -10.46 -6.68 -4.85
CA LEU A 44 -9.88 -7.49 -5.92
C LEU A 44 -10.21 -8.97 -5.81
N GLU A 45 -10.27 -9.53 -4.61
CA GLU A 45 -10.63 -10.94 -4.43
C GLU A 45 -12.04 -11.22 -4.96
N ALA A 46 -13.00 -10.34 -4.67
CA ALA A 46 -14.36 -10.47 -5.18
C ALA A 46 -14.47 -10.25 -6.70
N GLU A 47 -13.57 -9.46 -7.29
CA GLU A 47 -13.56 -9.18 -8.73
C GLU A 47 -12.84 -10.27 -9.55
N THR A 48 -11.83 -10.92 -8.96
CA THR A 48 -10.88 -11.78 -9.70
C THR A 48 -10.85 -13.23 -9.24
N ASP A 49 -11.52 -13.56 -8.12
CA ASP A 49 -11.44 -14.86 -7.43
C ASP A 49 -10.01 -15.21 -6.94
N VAL A 50 -9.11 -14.22 -6.89
CA VAL A 50 -7.73 -14.36 -6.42
C VAL A 50 -7.54 -13.53 -5.15
N GLY A 51 -7.30 -14.22 -4.04
CA GLY A 51 -7.04 -13.59 -2.74
C GLY A 51 -5.79 -12.73 -2.75
N THR A 52 -5.90 -11.50 -2.24
CA THR A 52 -4.76 -10.55 -2.14
C THR A 52 -3.94 -10.72 -0.88
N GLY A 53 -4.45 -11.47 0.11
CA GLY A 53 -3.84 -11.57 1.44
C GLY A 53 -3.95 -10.29 2.28
N MET A 54 -4.76 -9.31 1.85
CA MET A 54 -4.90 -8.02 2.53
C MET A 54 -5.46 -8.19 3.95
N ARG A 55 -4.82 -7.56 4.93
CA ARG A 55 -5.28 -7.52 6.32
C ARG A 55 -5.39 -6.08 6.81
N GLN A 56 -6.60 -5.64 7.11
CA GLN A 56 -6.87 -4.30 7.63
C GLN A 56 -6.63 -4.22 9.14
N VAL A 57 -5.36 -4.29 9.55
CA VAL A 57 -4.97 -4.25 10.97
C VAL A 57 -4.69 -2.83 11.50
N GLY A 58 -4.89 -1.81 10.65
CA GLY A 58 -4.55 -0.43 10.97
C GLY A 58 -3.04 -0.16 10.99
N SER A 59 -2.66 1.05 11.37
CA SER A 59 -1.28 1.48 11.51
C SER A 59 -1.17 2.53 12.62
N ILE A 60 -0.10 2.49 13.41
CA ILE A 60 0.18 3.47 14.46
C ILE A 60 1.53 4.11 14.17
N THR A 61 1.55 5.45 14.13
CA THR A 61 2.78 6.24 14.09
C THR A 61 3.01 6.78 15.49
N VAL A 62 4.21 6.60 16.03
CA VAL A 62 4.57 7.05 17.39
C VAL A 62 5.49 8.27 17.31
N ALA A 63 5.26 9.26 18.17
CA ALA A 63 6.16 10.40 18.36
C ALA A 63 6.96 10.22 19.66
N LEU A 64 8.29 10.34 19.56
CA LEU A 64 9.21 10.26 20.71
C LEU A 64 9.82 11.62 21.07
N THR A 65 9.52 12.66 20.30
CA THR A 65 9.96 14.05 20.55
C THR A 65 8.79 15.01 20.28
N GLU A 66 8.87 16.23 20.85
CA GLU A 66 7.83 17.24 20.64
C GLU A 66 7.79 17.72 19.19
N GLU A 67 8.92 17.79 18.48
CA GLU A 67 8.95 18.16 17.06
C GLU A 67 8.18 17.14 16.23
N ARG A 68 8.38 15.83 16.49
CA ARG A 68 7.66 14.77 15.80
C ARG A 68 6.15 14.81 16.09
N LYS A 69 5.76 15.20 17.30
CA LYS A 69 4.36 15.38 17.69
C LYS A 69 3.70 16.57 17.00
N HIS A 70 4.43 17.65 16.73
CA HIS A 70 3.90 18.78 15.95
C HIS A 70 3.79 18.47 14.45
N GLU A 71 4.62 17.55 13.94
CA GLU A 71 4.60 17.12 12.55
C GLU A 71 3.40 16.23 12.20
N ILE A 72 3.03 15.32 13.11
CA ILE A 72 1.93 14.34 12.94
C ILE A 72 0.59 15.00 13.25
#